data_AF-A0A2Z5PMJ2-F1
#
_entry.id   AF-A0A2Z5PMJ2-F1
#
_cell.length_a   1.000
_cell.length_b   1.000
_cell.length_c   1.000
_cell.angle_alpha   90.00
_cell.angle_beta   90.00
_cell.angle_gamma   90.00
#
_symmetry.space_group_name_H-M   'P 1'
#
loop_
_entity.id
_entity.type
_entity.pdbx_description
1 polymer ?
#
loop_
_entity_poly.entity_id
_entity_poly.type
_entity_poly.pdbx_seq_one_letter_code
_entity_poly.pdbx_strand_id
1 'polypeptide(L)'
;MKYLKITVLALLLIVSFSGCMDFSEYAGTFEDVKTIFGEGEKADVISDYNSDFEEKADEYISVPSNGVSYLTEEYSWEYGGLDWDWSLSIPENLYDYYKNKPRSSGYEQYALSDYDRVYLKSMLNSFEEASEQEGYSKSQLVEFIVAFVQSLDYTSDKVTTGYDEYPRYPLETLMDNGGDCEDTAILTAALLHELGFGVVLIELPNHMAVGVSGDDSVYGTYYNYNGKKYFYVETTGTGWKIGEIPEEYEGKSATIHLMIQVPTLDLLWDAEVSSYNSKNVQYKIHVDIENVGAGSAKNPKLYAAALNLNDPGYVWDQTTLELNDYEEGSSGYADIYLNIPRNEYSKFQIILYGDNFEYLESYSEVFNT
;
A
#
# COMPACT_ATOMS: atom_id res chain seq x y z
N MET A 1 -3.26 -1.03 -48.02
CA MET A 1 -2.65 0.06 -47.21
C MET A 1 -2.41 -0.54 -45.84
N LYS A 2 -1.16 -0.62 -45.38
CA LYS A 2 -0.84 -1.24 -44.08
C LYS A 2 -1.42 -0.35 -42.98
N TYR A 3 -2.17 -0.94 -42.04
CA TYR A 3 -2.64 -0.27 -40.84
C TYR A 3 -1.43 0.28 -40.08
N LEU A 4 -1.39 1.58 -39.83
CA LEU A 4 -0.37 2.19 -38.98
C LEU A 4 -0.81 1.94 -37.54
N LYS A 5 -0.28 0.88 -36.92
CA LYS A 5 -0.41 0.64 -35.48
C LYS A 5 0.70 1.42 -34.79
N ILE A 6 0.34 2.43 -34.00
CA ILE A 6 1.30 3.16 -33.16
C ILE A 6 1.34 2.41 -31.83
N THR A 7 2.30 1.50 -31.69
CA THR A 7 2.57 0.83 -30.41
C THR A 7 3.61 1.65 -29.67
N VAL A 8 3.23 2.26 -28.56
CA VAL A 8 4.15 2.93 -27.65
C VAL A 8 4.43 1.93 -26.51
N LEU A 9 5.65 1.41 -26.44
CA LEU A 9 6.14 0.86 -25.17
C LEU A 9 6.42 2.09 -24.29
N ALA A 10 5.63 2.28 -23.25
CA ALA A 10 5.96 3.24 -22.21
C ALA A 10 7.28 2.79 -21.56
N LEU A 11 8.39 3.44 -21.93
CA LEU A 11 9.56 3.44 -21.06
C LEU A 11 9.19 4.40 -19.92
N LEU A 12 8.93 3.85 -18.73
CA LEU A 12 8.71 4.61 -17.51
C LEU A 12 9.91 5.53 -17.28
N LEU A 13 9.81 6.77 -17.74
CA LEU A 13 10.71 7.83 -17.35
C LEU A 13 10.07 8.41 -16.09
N ILE A 14 10.41 7.83 -14.94
CA ILE A 14 10.14 8.43 -13.64
C ILE A 14 10.97 9.73 -13.63
N VAL A 15 10.36 10.82 -14.09
CA VAL A 15 10.92 12.15 -13.89
C VAL A 15 10.57 12.50 -12.46
N SER A 16 11.45 12.15 -11.52
CA SER A 16 11.38 12.62 -10.15
C SER A 16 11.56 14.14 -10.16
N PHE A 17 10.45 14.87 -10.29
CA PHE A 17 10.45 16.27 -9.89
C PHE A 17 10.63 16.29 -8.37
N SER A 18 11.76 16.80 -7.89
CA SER A 18 11.98 17.16 -6.48
C SER A 18 11.10 18.36 -6.04
N GLY A 19 9.84 18.39 -6.47
CA GLY A 19 8.82 19.25 -5.88
C GLY A 19 8.19 18.47 -4.75
N CYS A 20 8.40 18.89 -3.51
CA CYS A 20 7.56 18.46 -2.39
C CYS A 20 6.10 18.66 -2.81
N MET A 21 5.38 17.57 -3.06
CA MET A 21 3.94 17.59 -2.88
C MET A 21 3.71 17.74 -1.39
N ASP A 22 3.19 18.92 -1.02
CA ASP A 22 2.79 19.23 0.33
C ASP A 22 1.47 18.49 0.61
N PHE A 23 1.57 17.24 1.07
CA PHE A 23 0.43 16.45 1.52
C PHE A 23 -0.22 17.02 2.80
N SER A 24 0.18 18.20 3.29
CA SER A 24 -0.47 18.85 4.44
C SER A 24 -1.95 19.20 4.21
N GLU A 25 -2.41 19.31 2.96
CA GLU A 25 -3.85 19.46 2.66
C GLU A 25 -4.65 18.16 2.89
N TYR A 26 -4.02 16.99 2.83
CA TYR A 26 -4.62 15.70 3.20
C TYR A 26 -4.52 15.38 4.70
N ALA A 27 -3.71 16.14 5.45
CA ALA A 27 -3.63 16.03 6.91
C ALA A 27 -4.87 16.63 7.63
N GLY A 28 -5.74 17.30 6.89
CA GLY A 28 -6.94 17.97 7.38
C GLY A 28 -8.12 17.04 7.66
N THR A 29 -7.94 16.05 8.53
CA THR A 29 -8.91 15.48 9.50
C THR A 29 -8.33 14.21 10.14
N PHE A 30 -7.15 14.29 10.77
CA PHE A 30 -6.66 13.23 11.69
C PHE A 30 -7.09 13.54 13.13
N GLU A 31 -8.39 13.70 13.38
CA GLU A 31 -8.90 13.98 14.73
C GLU A 31 -9.24 12.73 15.56
N ASP A 32 -9.22 11.51 15.00
CA ASP A 32 -9.60 10.28 15.73
C ASP A 32 -8.49 9.19 15.78
N VAL A 33 -7.22 9.57 15.95
CA VAL A 33 -6.15 8.58 16.23
C VAL A 33 -6.12 8.30 17.73
N LYS A 34 -6.38 7.05 18.15
CA LYS A 34 -6.31 6.65 19.56
C LYS A 34 -4.88 6.87 20.08
N THR A 35 -4.72 7.79 21.03
CA THR A 35 -3.48 7.92 21.81
C THR A 35 -3.45 6.76 22.82
N ILE A 36 -2.30 6.08 22.94
CA ILE A 36 -2.21 4.85 23.74
C ILE A 36 -2.32 5.14 25.24
N PHE A 37 -2.07 6.37 25.69
CA PHE A 37 -1.70 6.63 27.08
C PHE A 37 -2.41 7.78 27.86
N GLY A 38 -3.61 8.23 27.47
CA GLY A 38 -4.46 9.09 28.34
C GLY A 38 -5.82 9.42 27.69
N GLU A 39 -6.93 9.70 28.37
CA GLU A 39 -7.36 9.71 29.78
C GLU A 39 -8.53 8.71 29.95
N GLY A 40 -8.77 8.24 31.18
CA GLY A 40 -9.80 7.23 31.46
C GLY A 40 -11.22 7.67 31.08
N GLU A 41 -11.81 6.98 30.10
CA GLU A 41 -13.26 6.89 29.91
C GLU A 41 -13.70 5.43 29.81
N LYS A 42 -14.82 5.14 30.48
CA LYS A 42 -15.52 3.87 30.44
C LYS A 42 -16.37 3.76 29.17
N ALA A 43 -16.59 2.49 28.78
CA ALA A 43 -17.67 1.97 27.94
C ALA A 43 -17.45 2.10 26.42
N ASP A 44 -17.93 1.23 25.53
CA ASP A 44 -19.09 0.32 25.56
C ASP A 44 -18.75 -1.06 24.95
N VAL A 45 -19.45 -2.10 25.40
CA VAL A 45 -19.44 -3.43 24.78
C VAL A 45 -20.11 -3.31 23.41
N ILE A 46 -19.33 -3.43 22.33
CA ILE A 46 -19.88 -3.64 20.98
C ILE A 46 -20.08 -5.14 20.82
N SER A 47 -21.19 -5.65 21.35
CA SER A 47 -21.70 -6.97 20.97
C SER A 47 -22.67 -6.78 19.81
N ASP A 48 -22.18 -6.83 18.58
CA ASP A 48 -22.99 -7.20 17.42
C ASP A 48 -22.05 -7.84 16.39
N TYR A 49 -21.74 -9.12 16.65
CA TYR A 49 -21.09 -10.01 15.70
C TYR A 49 -22.08 -10.26 14.57
N ASN A 50 -21.94 -9.53 13.47
CA ASN A 50 -22.86 -9.63 12.34
C ASN A 50 -22.42 -10.80 11.44
N SER A 51 -23.28 -11.81 11.30
CA SER A 51 -23.07 -13.02 10.47
C SER A 51 -22.95 -12.73 8.97
N ASP A 52 -23.12 -11.48 8.54
CA ASP A 52 -23.00 -11.03 7.15
C ASP A 52 -21.54 -10.97 6.67
N PHE A 53 -20.56 -11.20 7.55
CA PHE A 53 -19.12 -11.10 7.23
C PHE A 53 -18.58 -12.32 6.48
N GLU A 54 -19.11 -13.53 6.74
CA GLU A 54 -18.77 -14.73 5.96
C GLU A 54 -19.29 -14.61 4.51
N GLU A 55 -20.46 -13.97 4.31
CA GLU A 55 -21.10 -13.88 2.99
C GLU A 55 -20.36 -12.96 2.02
N LYS A 56 -19.62 -11.94 2.51
CA LYS A 56 -18.80 -11.04 1.68
C LYS A 56 -17.44 -11.62 1.28
N ALA A 57 -16.87 -12.51 2.08
CA ALA A 57 -15.65 -13.23 1.69
C ALA A 57 -15.93 -14.17 0.50
N ASP A 58 -17.14 -14.73 0.44
CA ASP A 58 -17.59 -15.60 -0.65
C ASP A 58 -17.93 -14.83 -1.94
N GLU A 59 -18.35 -13.56 -1.86
CA GLU A 59 -18.71 -12.75 -3.05
C GLU A 59 -17.48 -12.39 -3.91
N TYR A 60 -16.26 -12.39 -3.34
CA TYR A 60 -15.00 -12.22 -4.08
C TYR A 60 -14.55 -13.49 -4.82
N ILE A 61 -15.24 -14.63 -4.66
CA ILE A 61 -14.83 -15.91 -5.25
C ILE A 61 -15.98 -16.52 -6.06
N SER A 62 -16.23 -15.97 -7.25
CA SER A 62 -16.88 -16.74 -8.32
C SER A 62 -15.84 -17.52 -9.13
N VAL A 63 -15.05 -18.35 -8.45
CA VAL A 63 -14.16 -19.35 -9.06
C VAL A 63 -14.75 -20.75 -8.81
N PRO A 64 -14.88 -21.61 -9.84
CA PRO A 64 -15.50 -22.93 -9.67
C PRO A 64 -14.78 -23.75 -8.60
N SER A 65 -15.54 -24.53 -7.82
CA SER A 65 -15.12 -25.42 -6.73
C SER A 65 -14.13 -26.52 -7.12
N ASN A 66 -12.93 -26.14 -7.55
CA ASN A 66 -11.73 -26.97 -7.47
C ASN A 66 -10.99 -26.50 -6.23
N GLY A 67 -10.82 -27.40 -5.25
CA GLY A 67 -10.44 -27.07 -3.87
C GLY A 67 -9.33 -26.03 -3.75
N VAL A 68 -9.65 -24.92 -3.08
CA VAL A 68 -8.66 -23.93 -2.65
C VAL A 68 -7.70 -24.64 -1.69
N SER A 69 -6.42 -24.65 -2.03
CA SER A 69 -5.34 -25.13 -1.18
C SER A 69 -5.02 -24.06 -0.14
N TYR A 70 -4.70 -24.48 1.08
CA TYR A 70 -4.37 -23.59 2.19
C TYR A 70 -2.98 -23.92 2.70
N LEU A 71 -2.25 -22.87 3.07
CA LEU A 71 -1.02 -22.95 3.83
C LEU A 71 -1.34 -22.67 5.30
N THR A 72 -0.62 -23.32 6.21
CA THR A 72 -0.81 -23.14 7.65
C THR A 72 0.54 -23.00 8.33
N GLU A 73 0.68 -21.96 9.15
CA GLU A 73 1.84 -21.76 10.04
C GLU A 73 1.39 -21.67 11.48
N GLU A 74 2.23 -22.18 12.37
CA GLU A 74 2.01 -22.26 13.81
C GLU A 74 3.09 -21.45 14.52
N TYR A 75 2.68 -20.62 15.47
CA TYR A 75 3.56 -19.72 16.21
C TYR A 75 3.43 -20.00 17.70
N SER A 76 4.55 -19.87 18.42
CA SER A 76 4.59 -19.93 19.87
C SER A 76 5.50 -18.85 20.42
N TRP A 77 5.05 -18.07 21.40
CA TRP A 77 5.84 -17.01 22.02
C TRP A 77 5.51 -16.81 23.50
N GLU A 78 6.41 -16.15 24.23
CA GLU A 78 6.22 -15.82 25.64
C GLU A 78 5.87 -14.34 25.81
N TYR A 79 4.86 -14.06 26.62
CA TYR A 79 4.60 -12.70 27.10
C TYR A 79 3.87 -12.74 28.44
N GLY A 80 4.31 -11.89 29.37
CA GLY A 80 3.68 -11.76 30.69
C GLY A 80 3.91 -12.97 31.61
N GLY A 81 4.89 -13.82 31.32
CA GLY A 81 5.14 -15.08 32.02
C GLY A 81 4.24 -16.23 31.58
N LEU A 82 3.55 -16.09 30.44
CA LEU A 82 2.67 -17.08 29.83
C LEU A 82 3.18 -17.42 28.42
N ASP A 83 3.05 -18.70 28.06
CA ASP A 83 3.28 -19.19 26.71
C ASP A 83 1.97 -19.08 25.91
N TRP A 84 2.07 -18.53 24.71
CA TRP A 84 0.97 -18.34 23.77
C TRP A 84 1.23 -19.13 22.50
N ASP A 85 0.17 -19.71 21.95
CA ASP A 85 0.20 -20.45 20.69
C ASP A 85 -0.86 -19.90 19.74
N TRP A 86 -0.54 -19.80 18.46
CA TRP A 86 -1.51 -19.38 17.44
C TRP A 86 -1.24 -20.03 16.09
N SER A 87 -2.30 -20.25 15.32
CA SER A 87 -2.27 -20.87 13.99
C SER A 87 -2.86 -19.92 12.96
N LEU A 88 -2.08 -19.60 11.91
CA LEU A 88 -2.58 -18.90 10.74
C LEU A 88 -2.87 -19.90 9.63
N SER A 89 -4.03 -19.79 8.97
CA SER A 89 -4.25 -20.46 7.70
C SER A 89 -4.71 -19.48 6.63
N ILE A 90 -3.99 -19.45 5.51
CA ILE A 90 -4.32 -18.60 4.35
C ILE A 90 -4.42 -19.41 3.06
N PRO A 91 -5.23 -18.97 2.09
CA PRO A 91 -5.23 -19.55 0.75
C PRO A 91 -3.85 -19.46 0.09
N GLU A 92 -3.39 -20.55 -0.53
CA GLU A 92 -2.09 -20.62 -1.22
C GLU A 92 -1.99 -19.58 -2.34
N ASN A 93 -3.09 -19.32 -3.05
CA ASN A 93 -3.12 -18.31 -4.11
C ASN A 93 -2.96 -16.87 -3.59
N LEU A 94 -3.30 -16.60 -2.33
CA LEU A 94 -3.07 -15.28 -1.72
C LEU A 94 -1.59 -15.09 -1.35
N TYR A 95 -0.95 -16.14 -0.83
CA TYR A 95 0.50 -16.12 -0.62
C TYR A 95 1.22 -15.93 -1.97
N ASP A 96 0.86 -16.70 -3.00
CA ASP A 96 1.41 -16.57 -4.34
C ASP A 96 1.18 -15.18 -4.95
N TYR A 97 0.01 -14.57 -4.70
CA TYR A 97 -0.28 -13.20 -5.12
C TYR A 97 0.79 -12.25 -4.58
N TYR A 98 1.07 -12.27 -3.27
CA TYR A 98 2.09 -11.41 -2.68
C TYR A 98 3.50 -11.76 -3.16
N LYS A 99 3.86 -13.05 -3.26
CA LYS A 99 5.18 -13.47 -3.80
C LYS A 99 5.44 -12.89 -5.19
N ASN A 100 4.40 -12.83 -6.04
CA ASN A 100 4.49 -12.38 -7.42
C ASN A 100 4.19 -10.88 -7.62
N LYS A 101 3.68 -10.19 -6.58
CA LYS A 101 3.41 -8.75 -6.65
C LYS A 101 4.72 -7.98 -6.88
N PRO A 102 4.78 -7.09 -7.88
CA PRO A 102 5.95 -6.24 -8.10
C PRO A 102 6.31 -5.46 -6.83
N ARG A 103 7.62 -5.33 -6.58
CA ARG A 103 8.13 -4.56 -5.44
C ARG A 103 8.31 -3.11 -5.85
N SER A 104 7.65 -2.21 -5.13
CA SER A 104 7.76 -0.76 -5.26
C SER A 104 8.51 -0.16 -4.07
N SER A 105 8.88 1.11 -4.19
CA SER A 105 9.37 1.90 -3.07
C SER A 105 8.25 2.23 -2.07
N GLY A 106 8.62 2.48 -0.81
CA GLY A 106 7.70 2.86 0.25
C GLY A 106 7.29 1.65 1.08
N TYR A 107 8.02 1.39 2.17
CA TYR A 107 7.77 0.25 3.05
C TYR A 107 6.38 0.30 3.69
N GLU A 108 5.85 1.51 3.94
CA GLU A 108 4.52 1.72 4.47
C GLU A 108 3.42 1.20 3.53
N GLN A 109 3.64 1.16 2.22
CA GLN A 109 2.66 0.62 1.27
C GLN A 109 2.48 -0.89 1.43
N TYR A 110 3.54 -1.61 1.81
CA TYR A 110 3.46 -3.05 2.11
C TYR A 110 2.61 -3.33 3.33
N ALA A 111 2.78 -2.51 4.38
CA ALA A 111 1.98 -2.60 5.58
C ALA A 111 0.50 -2.24 5.34
N LEU A 112 0.21 -1.53 4.24
CA LEU A 112 -1.09 -0.97 3.91
C LEU A 112 -1.85 -1.72 2.81
N SER A 113 -1.48 -2.96 2.47
CA SER A 113 -2.26 -3.78 1.51
C SER A 113 -3.70 -4.04 1.98
N ASP A 114 -4.69 -4.00 1.08
CA ASP A 114 -6.09 -4.30 1.40
C ASP A 114 -6.37 -5.81 1.50
N TYR A 115 -5.61 -6.65 0.77
CA TYR A 115 -5.94 -8.08 0.59
C TYR A 115 -5.59 -8.97 1.79
N ASP A 116 -4.70 -8.53 2.69
CA ASP A 116 -4.31 -9.28 3.89
C ASP A 116 -5.20 -8.98 5.11
N ARG A 117 -6.02 -7.94 5.04
CA ARG A 117 -6.73 -7.35 6.18
C ARG A 117 -7.63 -8.31 6.91
N VAL A 118 -8.29 -9.20 6.19
CA VAL A 118 -9.18 -10.21 6.80
C VAL A 118 -8.39 -11.18 7.69
N TYR A 119 -7.17 -11.55 7.30
CA TYR A 119 -6.31 -12.47 8.05
C TYR A 119 -5.63 -11.78 9.23
N LEU A 120 -5.14 -10.55 9.02
CA LEU A 120 -4.59 -9.73 10.11
C LEU A 120 -5.65 -9.46 11.18
N LYS A 121 -6.89 -9.12 10.79
CA LYS A 121 -8.01 -8.95 11.74
C LYS A 121 -8.33 -10.22 12.52
N SER A 122 -8.35 -11.37 11.86
CA SER A 122 -8.62 -12.65 12.53
C SER A 122 -7.58 -12.94 13.63
N MET A 123 -6.31 -12.69 13.32
CA MET A 123 -5.21 -12.79 14.27
C MET A 123 -5.35 -11.79 15.42
N LEU A 124 -5.59 -10.51 15.09
CA LEU A 124 -5.73 -9.43 16.06
C LEU A 124 -6.91 -9.63 17.01
N ASN A 125 -8.06 -10.11 16.51
CA ASN A 125 -9.20 -10.47 17.36
C ASN A 125 -8.78 -11.51 18.42
N SER A 126 -7.98 -12.51 18.03
CA SER A 126 -7.47 -13.52 18.96
C SER A 126 -6.55 -12.89 20.02
N PHE A 127 -5.74 -11.91 19.63
CA PHE A 127 -4.85 -11.20 20.54
C PHE A 127 -5.58 -10.24 21.48
N GLU A 128 -6.62 -9.56 21.00
CA GLU A 128 -7.50 -8.74 21.82
C GLU A 128 -8.27 -9.61 22.84
N GLU A 129 -8.84 -10.73 22.43
CA GLU A 129 -9.51 -11.68 23.33
C GLU A 129 -8.56 -12.20 24.42
N ALA A 130 -7.34 -12.60 24.05
CA ALA A 130 -6.29 -13.01 24.99
C ALA A 130 -5.94 -11.88 25.98
N SER A 131 -5.78 -10.67 25.45
CA SER A 131 -5.46 -9.49 26.25
C SER A 131 -6.57 -9.13 27.23
N GLU A 132 -7.84 -9.24 26.82
CA GLU A 132 -8.99 -9.02 27.70
C GLU A 132 -9.07 -10.05 28.83
N GLN A 133 -8.79 -11.32 28.53
CA GLN A 133 -8.80 -12.41 29.52
C GLN A 133 -7.74 -12.20 30.60
N GLU A 134 -6.54 -11.76 30.21
CA GLU A 134 -5.44 -11.49 31.14
C GLU A 134 -5.49 -10.08 31.77
N GLY A 135 -6.42 -9.24 31.33
CA GLY A 135 -6.59 -7.87 31.83
C GLY A 135 -5.46 -6.93 31.42
N TYR A 136 -4.89 -7.13 30.23
CA TYR A 136 -3.85 -6.29 29.65
C TYR A 136 -4.38 -4.88 29.33
N SER A 137 -3.58 -3.87 29.67
CA SER A 137 -3.76 -2.50 29.20
C SER A 137 -3.44 -2.37 27.70
N LYS A 138 -3.80 -1.23 27.08
CA LYS A 138 -3.43 -0.96 25.68
C LYS A 138 -1.92 -0.99 25.43
N SER A 139 -1.10 -0.51 26.37
CA SER A 139 0.36 -0.69 26.34
C SER A 139 0.73 -2.16 26.23
N GLN A 140 0.12 -2.98 27.07
CA GLN A 140 0.46 -4.39 27.16
C GLN A 140 -0.02 -5.14 25.93
N LEU A 141 -1.13 -4.74 25.32
CA LEU A 141 -1.54 -5.25 23.99
C LEU A 141 -0.48 -4.92 22.93
N VAL A 142 0.05 -3.69 22.91
CA VAL A 142 1.14 -3.32 21.99
C VAL A 142 2.38 -4.15 22.26
N GLU A 143 2.82 -4.24 23.51
CA GLU A 143 3.97 -5.06 23.90
C GLU A 143 3.76 -6.55 23.61
N PHE A 144 2.54 -7.06 23.74
CA PHE A 144 2.18 -8.44 23.43
C PHE A 144 2.32 -8.75 21.94
N ILE A 145 1.83 -7.85 21.08
CA ILE A 145 2.00 -7.93 19.62
C ILE A 145 3.46 -7.81 19.23
N VAL A 146 4.19 -6.88 19.84
CA VAL A 146 5.62 -6.70 19.59
C VAL A 146 6.39 -7.94 20.02
N ALA A 147 6.07 -8.53 21.17
CA ALA A 147 6.70 -9.77 21.64
C ALA A 147 6.42 -10.95 20.68
N PHE A 148 5.21 -11.03 20.12
CA PHE A 148 4.89 -11.98 19.05
C PHE A 148 5.81 -11.77 17.84
N VAL A 149 5.90 -10.55 17.29
CA VAL A 149 6.72 -10.30 16.10
C VAL A 149 8.22 -10.52 16.38
N GLN A 150 8.70 -10.12 17.56
CA GLN A 150 10.08 -10.35 18.01
C GLN A 150 10.43 -11.84 18.17
N SER A 151 9.42 -12.71 18.30
CA SER A 151 9.62 -14.16 18.42
C SER A 151 9.89 -14.85 17.07
N LEU A 152 9.61 -14.16 15.95
CA LEU A 152 9.86 -14.67 14.60
C LEU A 152 11.35 -14.76 14.29
N ASP A 153 11.73 -15.64 13.37
CA ASP A 153 13.12 -15.83 13.02
C ASP A 153 13.68 -14.61 12.27
N TYR A 154 14.84 -14.11 12.70
CA TYR A 154 15.58 -13.11 11.93
C TYR A 154 16.23 -13.76 10.72
N THR A 155 15.76 -13.42 9.52
CA THR A 155 16.28 -13.99 8.27
C THR A 155 16.57 -12.89 7.25
N SER A 156 17.83 -12.73 6.86
CA SER A 156 18.20 -11.72 5.86
C SER A 156 17.73 -12.11 4.45
N ASP A 157 17.27 -11.14 3.67
CA ASP A 157 16.75 -11.35 2.31
C ASP A 157 17.71 -12.08 1.38
N LYS A 158 19.00 -11.77 1.47
CA LYS A 158 20.04 -12.43 0.65
C LYS A 158 20.05 -13.94 0.83
N VAL A 159 19.69 -14.41 2.01
CA VAL A 159 19.69 -15.84 2.36
C VAL A 159 18.39 -16.51 1.92
N THR A 160 17.25 -15.82 2.01
CA THR A 160 15.92 -16.38 1.76
C THR A 160 15.44 -16.21 0.32
N THR A 161 15.78 -15.09 -0.33
CA THR A 161 15.30 -14.74 -1.69
C THR A 161 16.43 -14.63 -2.72
N GLY A 162 17.67 -14.44 -2.26
CA GLY A 162 18.85 -14.25 -3.12
C GLY A 162 19.03 -12.82 -3.64
N TYR A 163 18.19 -11.88 -3.19
CA TYR A 163 18.30 -10.44 -3.46
C TYR A 163 18.87 -9.70 -2.24
N ASP A 164 19.52 -8.56 -2.45
CA ASP A 164 20.06 -7.77 -1.33
C ASP A 164 18.98 -6.90 -0.62
N GLU A 165 17.79 -6.72 -1.22
CA GLU A 165 16.61 -6.00 -0.67
C GLU A 165 15.33 -6.61 -1.28
N TYR A 166 14.45 -7.17 -0.45
CA TYR A 166 13.16 -7.78 -0.80
C TYR A 166 12.16 -7.54 0.35
N PRO A 167 11.57 -6.33 0.46
CA PRO A 167 10.55 -6.07 1.48
C PRO A 167 9.37 -7.01 1.31
N ARG A 168 9.02 -7.75 2.36
CA ARG A 168 7.89 -8.69 2.42
C ARG A 168 6.59 -7.99 2.82
N TYR A 169 5.48 -8.44 2.24
CA TYR A 169 4.15 -8.08 2.76
C TYR A 169 3.88 -8.82 4.08
N PRO A 170 2.98 -8.32 4.96
CA PRO A 170 2.69 -8.94 6.25
C PRO A 170 2.42 -10.46 6.20
N LEU A 171 1.64 -10.94 5.21
CA LEU A 171 1.39 -12.38 5.06
C LEU A 171 2.63 -13.16 4.59
N GLU A 172 3.54 -12.55 3.83
CA GLU A 172 4.79 -13.22 3.50
C GLU A 172 5.67 -13.38 4.75
N THR A 173 5.82 -12.34 5.56
CA THR A 173 6.60 -12.41 6.81
C THR A 173 6.04 -13.45 7.78
N LEU A 174 4.71 -13.51 7.90
CA LEU A 174 4.02 -14.53 8.70
C LEU A 174 4.29 -15.93 8.12
N MET A 175 3.99 -16.16 6.85
CA MET A 175 4.12 -17.49 6.23
C MET A 175 5.56 -17.98 6.07
N ASP A 176 6.52 -17.08 5.92
CA ASP A 176 7.95 -17.40 5.91
C ASP A 176 8.52 -17.58 7.33
N ASN A 177 7.69 -17.36 8.36
CA ASN A 177 8.02 -17.39 9.78
C ASN A 177 9.21 -16.48 10.16
N GLY A 178 9.34 -15.33 9.50
CA GLY A 178 10.46 -14.43 9.72
C GLY A 178 10.78 -13.49 8.56
N GLY A 179 11.75 -12.63 8.83
CA GLY A 179 12.28 -11.61 7.92
C GLY A 179 13.40 -10.83 8.59
N ASP A 180 13.90 -9.78 7.93
CA ASP A 180 14.86 -8.87 8.52
C ASP A 180 14.18 -7.60 9.09
N CYS A 181 14.92 -6.50 9.20
CA CYS A 181 14.47 -5.34 9.98
C CYS A 181 13.25 -4.66 9.35
N GLU A 182 13.22 -4.51 8.04
CA GLU A 182 12.11 -3.93 7.31
C GLU A 182 10.85 -4.79 7.40
N ASP A 183 10.97 -6.11 7.26
CA ASP A 183 9.82 -7.01 7.23
C ASP A 183 9.09 -7.08 8.57
N THR A 184 9.87 -7.19 9.65
CA THR A 184 9.32 -7.22 11.01
C THR A 184 8.74 -5.86 11.40
N ALA A 185 9.32 -4.76 10.92
CA ALA A 185 8.77 -3.43 11.10
C ALA A 185 7.47 -3.23 10.30
N ILE A 186 7.40 -3.68 9.04
CA ILE A 186 6.20 -3.66 8.19
C ILE A 186 5.07 -4.45 8.85
N LEU A 187 5.33 -5.69 9.28
CA LEU A 187 4.33 -6.53 9.94
C LEU A 187 3.83 -5.89 11.24
N THR A 188 4.75 -5.44 12.10
CA THR A 188 4.38 -4.77 13.36
C THR A 188 3.56 -3.50 13.09
N ALA A 189 3.95 -2.71 12.10
CA ALA A 189 3.24 -1.50 11.74
C ALA A 189 1.84 -1.80 11.20
N ALA A 190 1.68 -2.84 10.36
CA ALA A 190 0.38 -3.27 9.84
C ALA A 190 -0.56 -3.69 10.97
N LEU A 191 -0.11 -4.56 11.89
CA LEU A 191 -0.90 -5.06 13.01
C LEU A 191 -1.35 -3.94 13.95
N LEU A 192 -0.42 -3.06 14.34
CA LEU A 192 -0.74 -1.95 15.25
C LEU A 192 -1.60 -0.87 14.56
N HIS A 193 -1.38 -0.60 13.28
CA HIS A 193 -2.22 0.32 12.51
C HIS A 193 -3.65 -0.20 12.40
N GLU A 194 -3.84 -1.50 12.18
CA GLU A 194 -5.16 -2.12 12.07
C GLU A 194 -5.95 -2.03 13.39
N LEU A 195 -5.28 -2.08 14.54
CA LEU A 195 -5.90 -1.82 15.86
C LEU A 195 -6.21 -0.33 16.11
N GLY A 196 -5.89 0.56 15.16
CA GLY A 196 -6.14 1.99 15.23
C GLY A 196 -5.11 2.76 16.07
N PHE A 197 -3.93 2.19 16.31
CA PHE A 197 -2.84 2.92 16.95
C PHE A 197 -2.20 3.93 16.00
N GLY A 198 -1.72 5.05 16.55
CA GLY A 198 -0.91 5.99 15.80
C GLY A 198 0.47 5.39 15.54
N VAL A 199 0.73 4.97 14.29
CA VAL A 199 1.94 4.25 13.91
C VAL A 199 2.68 5.00 12.80
N VAL A 200 4.01 4.90 12.80
CA VAL A 200 4.90 5.30 11.71
C VAL A 200 6.01 4.25 11.55
N LEU A 201 6.63 4.17 10.38
CA LEU A 201 7.91 3.49 10.24
C LEU A 201 9.05 4.50 10.49
N ILE A 202 10.09 4.03 11.16
CA ILE A 202 11.29 4.81 11.51
C ILE A 202 12.45 4.20 10.74
N GLU A 203 12.92 4.91 9.72
CA GLU A 203 14.10 4.53 8.96
C GLU A 203 15.34 5.19 9.56
N LEU A 204 16.26 4.34 9.98
CA LEU A 204 17.59 4.66 10.47
C LEU A 204 18.64 4.17 9.45
N PRO A 205 19.91 4.60 9.56
CA PRO A 205 20.95 4.15 8.63
C PRO A 205 21.10 2.61 8.60
N ASN A 206 20.61 1.98 7.53
CA ASN A 206 20.55 0.53 7.34
C ASN A 206 19.71 -0.22 8.39
N HIS A 207 18.68 0.42 8.93
CA HIS A 207 17.77 -0.21 9.91
C HIS A 207 16.37 0.35 9.80
N MET A 208 15.37 -0.51 10.01
CA MET A 208 13.97 -0.12 10.08
C MET A 208 13.39 -0.53 11.43
N ALA A 209 12.59 0.36 12.01
CA ALA A 209 11.87 0.13 13.26
C ALA A 209 10.47 0.74 13.19
N VAL A 210 9.68 0.56 14.25
CA VAL A 210 8.34 1.13 14.35
C VAL A 210 8.32 2.28 15.34
N GLY A 211 7.57 3.33 15.02
CA GLY A 211 7.24 4.40 15.95
C GLY A 211 5.77 4.30 16.37
N VAL A 212 5.52 4.25 17.67
CA VAL A 212 4.17 4.16 18.22
C VAL A 212 3.82 5.41 19.01
N SER A 213 2.68 6.03 18.70
CA SER A 213 2.25 7.30 19.29
C SER A 213 1.97 7.14 20.77
N GLY A 214 2.64 7.95 21.60
CA GLY A 214 2.43 8.00 23.05
C GLY A 214 2.43 9.42 23.56
N ASP A 215 2.15 9.58 24.86
CA ASP A 215 2.20 10.86 25.55
C ASP A 215 3.34 10.90 26.59
N ASP A 216 3.31 11.93 27.44
CA ASP A 216 4.34 12.18 28.45
C ASP A 216 4.43 11.13 29.56
N SER A 217 3.49 10.18 29.63
CA SER A 217 3.55 9.07 30.58
C SER A 217 4.46 7.92 30.13
N VAL A 218 4.81 7.87 28.84
CA VAL A 218 5.72 6.87 28.27
C VAL A 218 7.16 7.36 28.38
N TYR A 219 8.05 6.46 28.78
CA TYR A 219 9.48 6.74 28.93
C TYR A 219 10.29 6.06 27.83
N GLY A 220 11.41 6.67 27.46
CA GLY A 220 12.36 6.12 26.50
C GLY A 220 12.58 7.03 25.29
N THR A 221 13.18 6.46 24.24
CA THR A 221 13.51 7.13 23.00
C THR A 221 12.26 7.31 22.13
N TYR A 222 12.08 8.52 21.60
CA TYR A 222 10.99 8.85 20.70
C TYR A 222 11.42 9.89 19.66
N TYR A 223 10.67 9.94 18.56
CA TYR A 223 10.80 10.95 17.52
C TYR A 223 9.57 11.85 17.53
N ASN A 224 9.79 13.17 17.43
CA ASN A 224 8.70 14.13 17.29
C ASN A 224 8.36 14.30 15.82
N TYR A 225 7.11 14.10 15.45
CA TYR A 225 6.64 14.33 14.09
C TYR A 225 5.21 14.88 14.11
N ASN A 226 4.95 15.96 13.38
CA ASN A 226 3.65 16.65 13.34
C ASN A 226 3.03 16.93 14.73
N GLY A 227 3.85 17.28 15.72
CA GLY A 227 3.40 17.59 17.08
C GLY A 227 3.05 16.37 17.95
N LYS A 228 3.25 15.14 17.45
CA LYS A 228 3.08 13.88 18.20
C LYS A 228 4.43 13.24 18.51
N LYS A 229 4.48 12.47 19.60
CA LYS A 229 5.64 11.67 19.98
C LYS A 229 5.44 10.23 19.54
N TYR A 230 6.34 9.73 18.71
CA TYR A 230 6.37 8.34 18.30
C TYR A 230 7.52 7.64 19.00
N PHE A 231 7.20 6.82 20.01
CA PHE A 231 8.15 6.05 20.79
C PHE A 231 8.72 4.93 19.94
N TYR A 232 10.04 4.76 20.00
CA TYR A 232 10.75 3.76 19.24
C TYR A 232 10.36 2.36 19.71
N VAL A 233 10.11 1.46 18.78
CA VAL A 233 9.79 0.05 19.02
C VAL A 233 10.71 -0.78 18.13
N GLU A 234 11.64 -1.46 18.77
CA GLU A 234 12.51 -2.43 18.12
C GLU A 234 11.73 -3.71 17.84
N THR A 235 11.77 -4.17 16.60
CA THR A 235 11.10 -5.39 16.16
C THR A 235 12.08 -6.54 15.94
N THR A 236 13.38 -6.25 15.88
CA THR A 236 14.43 -7.24 15.65
C THR A 236 15.00 -7.77 16.97
N GLY A 237 14.82 -9.08 17.19
CA GLY A 237 15.28 -9.77 18.41
C GLY A 237 14.32 -9.60 19.59
N THR A 238 14.52 -10.42 20.61
CA THR A 238 13.57 -10.57 21.72
C THR A 238 13.86 -9.65 22.90
N GLY A 239 12.78 -9.21 23.54
CA GLY A 239 12.81 -8.57 24.86
C GLY A 239 13.00 -7.05 24.84
N TRP A 240 13.01 -6.43 23.66
CA TRP A 240 13.02 -4.97 23.57
C TRP A 240 11.68 -4.38 23.97
N LYS A 241 11.73 -3.36 24.82
CA LYS A 241 10.54 -2.64 25.26
C LYS A 241 10.32 -1.38 24.45
N ILE A 242 9.08 -0.86 24.52
CA ILE A 242 8.75 0.45 23.96
C ILE A 242 9.70 1.50 24.54
N GLY A 243 10.34 2.28 23.67
CA GLY A 243 11.29 3.31 24.00
C GLY A 243 12.74 2.84 24.20
N GLU A 244 13.01 1.53 24.18
CA GLU A 244 14.38 1.00 24.18
C GLU A 244 14.94 0.96 22.76
N ILE A 245 16.08 1.61 22.54
CA ILE A 245 16.75 1.68 21.25
C ILE A 245 18.15 1.03 21.38
N PRO A 246 18.63 0.29 20.36
CA PRO A 246 20.00 -0.18 20.34
C PRO A 246 21.02 0.97 20.43
N GLU A 247 22.12 0.77 21.17
CA GLU A 247 23.15 1.80 21.44
C GLU A 247 23.70 2.43 20.14
N GLU A 248 23.80 1.65 19.06
CA GLU A 248 24.32 2.11 17.77
C GLU A 248 23.43 3.16 17.07
N TYR A 249 22.14 3.19 17.42
CA TYR A 249 21.15 4.12 16.89
C TYR A 249 20.82 5.29 17.83
N GLU A 250 21.39 5.31 19.04
CA GLU A 250 21.19 6.42 19.97
C GLU A 250 21.63 7.77 19.36
N GLY A 251 20.71 8.75 19.40
CA GLY A 251 20.95 10.10 18.91
C GLY A 251 21.10 10.23 17.39
N LYS A 252 20.83 9.17 16.62
CA LYS A 252 20.78 9.24 15.15
C LYS A 252 19.53 10.00 14.71
N SER A 253 19.64 10.65 13.55
CA SER A 253 18.47 11.17 12.85
C SER A 253 17.79 10.04 12.10
N ALA A 254 16.47 10.08 12.05
CA ALA A 254 15.64 9.11 11.34
C ALA A 254 14.73 9.80 10.32
N THR A 255 14.38 9.08 9.26
CA THR A 255 13.29 9.44 8.37
C THR A 255 12.00 8.80 8.90
N ILE A 256 10.93 9.57 8.96
CA ILE A 256 9.63 9.10 9.44
C ILE A 256 8.72 8.87 8.23
N HIS A 257 8.28 7.64 8.05
CA HIS A 257 7.31 7.27 7.01
C HIS A 257 5.93 7.14 7.65
N LEU A 258 4.99 7.95 7.16
CA LEU A 258 3.62 7.95 7.66
C LEU A 258 2.85 6.76 7.10
N MET A 259 1.96 6.19 7.90
CA MET A 259 1.05 5.13 7.45
C MET A 259 -0.09 5.72 6.60
N ILE A 260 0.24 6.14 5.37
CA ILE A 260 -0.69 6.68 4.38
C ILE A 260 -0.67 5.75 3.16
N GLN A 261 -1.83 5.20 2.85
CA GLN A 261 -2.01 4.32 1.70
C GLN A 261 -2.11 5.17 0.44
N VAL A 262 -1.19 4.95 -0.52
CA VAL A 262 -1.13 5.66 -1.79
C VAL A 262 -1.16 4.63 -2.93
N PRO A 263 -2.32 4.45 -3.58
CA PRO A 263 -2.43 3.56 -4.74
C PRO A 263 -1.47 3.97 -5.85
N THR A 264 -0.97 2.97 -6.58
CA THR A 264 -0.09 3.16 -7.73
C THR A 264 -0.75 2.56 -8.95
N LEU A 265 -1.00 3.39 -9.95
CA LEU A 265 -1.58 2.93 -11.22
C LEU A 265 -0.48 2.73 -12.25
N ASP A 266 -0.65 1.71 -13.07
CA ASP A 266 0.07 1.48 -14.31
C ASP A 266 -0.85 1.78 -15.50
N LEU A 267 -0.26 2.33 -16.57
CA LEU A 267 -0.98 2.75 -17.77
C LEU A 267 -0.24 2.32 -19.03
N LEU A 268 -0.93 1.57 -19.88
CA LEU A 268 -0.47 1.16 -21.20
C LEU A 268 -1.49 1.55 -22.25
N TRP A 269 -1.05 2.01 -23.43
CA TRP A 269 -2.00 2.42 -24.45
C TRP A 269 -1.46 2.31 -25.87
N ASP A 270 -2.38 2.15 -26.81
CA ASP A 270 -2.09 2.23 -28.23
C ASP A 270 -3.16 3.03 -28.99
N ALA A 271 -2.80 3.54 -30.16
CA ALA A 271 -3.69 4.32 -31.00
C ALA A 271 -3.73 3.77 -32.43
N GLU A 272 -4.93 3.68 -32.98
CA GLU A 272 -5.18 3.25 -34.35
C GLU A 272 -6.21 4.13 -35.04
N VAL A 273 -6.12 4.23 -36.37
CA VAL A 273 -7.12 4.96 -37.16
C VAL A 273 -8.44 4.19 -37.13
N SER A 274 -9.47 4.82 -36.58
CA SER A 274 -10.83 4.25 -36.52
C SER A 274 -11.65 4.60 -37.76
N SER A 275 -11.58 5.86 -38.21
CA SER A 275 -12.30 6.33 -39.39
C SER A 275 -11.61 7.55 -40.01
N TYR A 276 -11.99 7.94 -41.22
CA TYR A 276 -11.53 9.19 -41.83
C TYR A 276 -12.53 9.73 -42.84
N ASN A 277 -12.49 11.04 -43.07
CA ASN A 277 -13.19 11.71 -44.17
C ASN A 277 -12.23 12.64 -44.92
N SER A 278 -12.75 13.53 -45.77
CA SER A 278 -11.93 14.44 -46.58
C SER A 278 -11.23 15.53 -45.78
N LYS A 279 -11.63 15.77 -44.52
CA LYS A 279 -11.08 16.81 -43.65
C LYS A 279 -10.30 16.26 -42.46
N ASN A 280 -10.80 15.19 -41.83
CA ASN A 280 -10.25 14.68 -40.57
C ASN A 280 -9.96 13.18 -40.63
N VAL A 281 -9.03 12.76 -39.77
CA VAL A 281 -8.76 11.37 -39.38
C VAL A 281 -9.16 11.21 -37.92
N GLN A 282 -9.97 10.19 -37.62
CA GLN A 282 -10.36 9.85 -36.26
C GLN A 282 -9.50 8.68 -35.79
N TYR A 283 -8.90 8.84 -34.62
CA TYR A 283 -8.15 7.78 -33.94
C TYR A 283 -8.96 7.23 -32.79
N LYS A 284 -8.93 5.90 -32.65
CA LYS A 284 -9.29 5.20 -31.42
C LYS A 284 -8.01 5.05 -30.60
N ILE A 285 -8.06 5.45 -29.34
CA ILE A 285 -7.00 5.29 -28.35
C ILE A 285 -7.52 4.29 -27.32
N HIS A 286 -6.88 3.14 -27.23
CA HIS A 286 -7.18 2.12 -26.23
C HIS A 286 -6.17 2.26 -25.09
N VAL A 287 -6.67 2.37 -23.86
CA VAL A 287 -5.86 2.54 -22.66
C VAL A 287 -6.19 1.44 -21.67
N ASP A 288 -5.22 0.58 -21.36
CA ASP A 288 -5.26 -0.39 -20.27
C ASP A 288 -4.73 0.29 -18.99
N ILE A 289 -5.43 0.08 -17.88
CA ILE A 289 -5.14 0.67 -16.57
C ILE A 289 -5.18 -0.45 -15.54
N GLU A 290 -4.17 -0.52 -14.69
CA GLU A 290 -4.05 -1.50 -13.61
C GLU A 290 -3.64 -0.79 -12.32
N ASN A 291 -4.25 -1.16 -11.20
CA ASN A 291 -3.77 -0.73 -9.88
C ASN A 291 -2.79 -1.77 -9.33
N VAL A 292 -1.51 -1.43 -9.41
CA VAL A 292 -0.40 -2.28 -8.98
C VAL A 292 0.05 -1.97 -7.55
N GLY A 293 -0.42 -0.87 -6.96
CA GLY A 293 -0.08 -0.43 -5.60
C GLY A 293 -0.99 -1.02 -4.51
N ALA A 294 -0.88 -0.45 -3.31
CA ALA A 294 -1.74 -0.77 -2.18
C ALA A 294 -2.97 0.15 -2.16
N GLY A 295 -4.12 -0.40 -1.78
CA GLY A 295 -5.34 0.39 -1.63
C GLY A 295 -6.09 0.67 -2.91
N SER A 296 -7.23 1.34 -2.76
CA SER A 296 -8.12 1.71 -3.87
C SER A 296 -7.83 3.11 -4.43
N ALA A 297 -7.56 3.21 -5.74
CA ALA A 297 -7.48 4.49 -6.44
C ALA A 297 -8.88 5.10 -6.63
N LYS A 298 -9.05 6.35 -6.18
CA LYS A 298 -10.35 7.02 -6.07
C LYS A 298 -10.57 8.10 -7.11
N ASN A 299 -11.79 8.12 -7.67
CA ASN A 299 -12.26 9.04 -8.70
C ASN A 299 -11.28 9.25 -9.88
N PRO A 300 -10.77 8.18 -10.52
CA PRO A 300 -9.78 8.34 -11.58
C PRO A 300 -10.41 8.97 -12.84
N LYS A 301 -9.61 9.78 -13.52
CA LYS A 301 -9.99 10.50 -14.74
C LYS A 301 -8.91 10.34 -15.77
N LEU A 302 -9.32 9.96 -16.97
CA LEU A 302 -8.44 9.80 -18.12
C LEU A 302 -8.65 10.96 -19.08
N TYR A 303 -7.71 11.88 -19.11
CA TYR A 303 -7.62 12.95 -20.09
C TYR A 303 -6.80 12.49 -21.30
N ALA A 304 -7.30 12.78 -22.49
CA ALA A 304 -6.56 12.55 -23.73
C ALA A 304 -6.70 13.74 -24.67
N ALA A 305 -5.60 14.13 -25.31
CA ALA A 305 -5.57 15.21 -26.28
C ALA A 305 -4.70 14.89 -27.50
N ALA A 306 -5.10 15.43 -28.63
CA ALA A 306 -4.29 15.49 -29.84
C ALA A 306 -3.70 16.90 -29.98
N LEU A 307 -2.40 17.02 -29.73
CA LEU A 307 -1.70 18.30 -29.66
C LEU A 307 -1.41 18.87 -31.05
N ASN A 308 -1.62 20.18 -31.23
CA ASN A 308 -1.16 20.89 -32.41
C ASN A 308 0.29 21.34 -32.21
N LEU A 309 1.21 20.75 -32.98
CA LEU A 309 2.64 21.07 -32.87
C LEU A 309 3.01 22.40 -33.56
N ASN A 310 2.13 22.94 -34.41
CA ASN A 310 2.34 24.22 -35.08
C ASN A 310 1.85 25.42 -34.25
N ASP A 311 0.94 25.19 -33.30
CA ASP A 311 0.42 26.19 -32.38
C ASP A 311 0.16 25.56 -31.00
N PRO A 312 1.14 25.59 -30.07
CA PRO A 312 1.03 24.96 -28.75
C PRO A 312 -0.11 25.49 -27.87
N GLY A 313 -0.71 26.64 -28.22
CA GLY A 313 -1.88 27.19 -27.52
C GLY A 313 -3.20 26.54 -27.95
N TYR A 314 -3.17 25.62 -28.91
CA TYR A 314 -4.34 24.97 -29.48
C TYR A 314 -4.17 23.44 -29.48
N VAL A 315 -5.22 22.70 -29.15
CA VAL A 315 -5.29 21.24 -29.33
C VAL A 315 -6.31 20.93 -30.41
N TRP A 316 -6.04 19.91 -31.22
CA TRP A 316 -6.94 19.50 -32.31
C TRP A 316 -8.27 18.98 -31.79
N ASP A 317 -8.20 18.11 -30.77
CA ASP A 317 -9.33 17.52 -30.08
C ASP A 317 -8.87 17.04 -28.70
N GLN A 318 -9.77 17.03 -27.72
CA GLN A 318 -9.48 16.55 -26.37
C GLN A 318 -10.74 16.08 -25.68
N THR A 319 -10.59 15.14 -24.75
CA THR A 319 -11.69 14.69 -23.88
C THR A 319 -11.16 14.23 -22.53
N THR A 320 -12.02 14.24 -21.53
CA THR A 320 -11.80 13.60 -20.23
C THR A 320 -12.89 12.56 -20.03
N LEU A 321 -12.49 11.35 -19.62
CA LEU A 321 -13.39 10.29 -19.20
C LEU A 321 -13.28 10.13 -17.68
N GLU A 322 -14.42 10.11 -17.00
CA GLU A 322 -14.51 9.69 -15.60
C GLU A 322 -14.51 8.16 -15.58
N LEU A 323 -13.67 7.56 -14.73
CA LEU A 323 -13.55 6.12 -14.57
C LEU A 323 -14.16 5.69 -13.23
N ASN A 324 -14.39 4.38 -13.08
CA ASN A 324 -14.68 3.81 -11.78
C ASN A 324 -13.40 3.82 -10.92
N ASP A 325 -13.58 3.66 -9.61
CA ASP A 325 -12.48 3.35 -8.71
C ASP A 325 -11.76 2.06 -9.16
N TYR A 326 -10.45 2.02 -8.95
CA TYR A 326 -9.66 0.81 -9.16
C TYR A 326 -9.22 0.30 -7.79
N GLU A 327 -9.85 -0.76 -7.32
CA GLU A 327 -9.42 -1.49 -6.13
C GLU A 327 -7.98 -2.01 -6.32
N GLU A 328 -7.29 -2.30 -5.22
CA GLU A 328 -5.96 -2.93 -5.26
C GLU A 328 -6.00 -4.16 -6.17
N GLY A 329 -5.00 -4.33 -7.05
CA GLY A 329 -4.90 -5.45 -7.99
C GLY A 329 -5.92 -5.48 -9.12
N SER A 330 -6.87 -4.53 -9.17
CA SER A 330 -7.87 -4.48 -10.24
C SER A 330 -7.30 -3.87 -11.51
N SER A 331 -7.87 -4.28 -12.64
CA SER A 331 -7.54 -3.73 -13.96
C SER A 331 -8.80 -3.43 -14.76
N GLY A 332 -8.65 -2.56 -15.76
CA GLY A 332 -9.73 -2.13 -16.64
C GLY A 332 -9.16 -1.43 -17.86
N TYR A 333 -10.05 -0.99 -18.75
CA TYR A 333 -9.64 -0.27 -19.95
C TYR A 333 -10.63 0.83 -20.32
N ALA A 334 -10.14 1.77 -21.12
CA ALA A 334 -10.93 2.86 -21.70
C ALA A 334 -10.62 3.03 -23.19
N ASP A 335 -11.68 3.29 -23.96
CA ASP A 335 -11.58 3.64 -25.38
C ASP A 335 -11.94 5.11 -25.59
N ILE A 336 -11.00 5.88 -26.15
CA ILE A 336 -11.18 7.29 -26.45
C ILE A 336 -11.10 7.51 -27.96
N TYR A 337 -11.86 8.48 -28.48
CA TYR A 337 -11.85 8.84 -29.89
C TYR A 337 -11.49 10.30 -30.09
N LEU A 338 -10.40 10.59 -30.80
CA LEU A 338 -9.95 11.95 -31.09
C LEU A 338 -9.90 12.21 -32.61
N ASN A 339 -10.29 13.41 -33.02
CA ASN A 339 -10.29 13.84 -34.42
C ASN A 339 -9.15 14.81 -34.71
N ILE A 340 -8.39 14.53 -35.77
CA ILE A 340 -7.26 15.38 -36.18
C ILE A 340 -7.45 15.78 -37.65
N PRO A 341 -7.27 17.05 -38.03
CA PRO A 341 -7.30 17.44 -39.44
C PRO A 341 -6.24 16.69 -40.25
N ARG A 342 -6.51 16.43 -41.53
CA ARG A 342 -5.58 15.74 -42.44
C ARG A 342 -4.35 16.59 -42.76
N ASN A 343 -3.22 15.91 -42.96
CA ASN A 343 -1.89 16.45 -43.28
C ASN A 343 -1.30 17.34 -42.18
N GLU A 344 -1.77 17.22 -40.94
CA GLU A 344 -1.24 17.97 -39.80
C GLU A 344 -0.29 17.09 -38.98
N TYR A 345 0.76 17.72 -38.43
CA TYR A 345 1.63 17.07 -37.47
C TYR A 345 1.00 17.13 -36.08
N SER A 346 0.96 15.98 -35.41
CA SER A 346 0.29 15.83 -34.13
C SER A 346 1.08 14.93 -33.19
N LYS A 347 0.76 15.04 -31.91
CA LYS A 347 1.22 14.16 -30.83
C LYS A 347 0.03 13.88 -29.92
N PHE A 348 -0.16 12.65 -29.48
CA PHE A 348 -1.14 12.37 -28.41
C PHE A 348 -0.50 12.64 -27.05
N GLN A 349 -1.32 13.14 -26.12
CA GLN A 349 -1.04 13.26 -24.69
C GLN A 349 -2.14 12.52 -23.94
N ILE A 350 -1.74 11.62 -23.04
CA ILE A 350 -2.63 10.84 -22.18
C ILE A 350 -2.24 11.14 -20.74
N ILE A 351 -3.20 11.55 -19.92
CA ILE A 351 -3.02 11.82 -18.50
C ILE A 351 -4.06 11.04 -17.70
N LEU A 352 -3.61 10.24 -16.73
CA LEU A 352 -4.46 9.60 -15.74
C LEU A 352 -4.23 10.28 -14.39
N TYR A 353 -5.29 10.76 -13.76
CA TYR A 353 -5.21 11.47 -12.47
C TYR A 353 -6.45 11.17 -11.62
N GLY A 354 -6.37 11.37 -10.31
CA GLY A 354 -7.48 11.15 -9.39
C GLY A 354 -7.21 11.79 -8.04
N ASP A 355 -7.95 11.37 -7.02
CA ASP A 355 -7.96 12.07 -5.73
C ASP A 355 -6.74 11.70 -4.86
N ASN A 356 -6.29 10.44 -4.91
CA ASN A 356 -5.37 9.88 -3.91
C ASN A 356 -4.15 9.14 -4.50
N PHE A 357 -3.80 9.36 -5.76
CA PHE A 357 -2.62 8.76 -6.40
C PHE A 357 -1.89 9.76 -7.29
N GLU A 358 -0.60 9.51 -7.54
CA GLU A 358 0.20 10.36 -8.43
C GLU A 358 -0.29 10.26 -9.88
N TYR A 359 -0.45 11.41 -10.54
CA TYR A 359 -0.89 11.40 -11.93
C TYR A 359 0.17 10.78 -12.84
N LEU A 360 -0.29 10.02 -13.83
CA LEU A 360 0.55 9.49 -14.90
C LEU A 360 0.38 10.35 -16.14
N GLU A 361 1.46 10.60 -16.86
CA GLU A 361 1.44 11.33 -18.11
C GLU A 361 2.29 10.62 -19.17
N SER A 362 1.72 10.43 -20.35
CA SER A 362 2.35 9.72 -21.45
C SER A 362 2.06 10.42 -22.79
N TYR A 363 2.96 10.25 -23.76
CA TYR A 363 2.83 10.86 -25.07
C TYR A 363 3.17 9.88 -26.20
N SER A 364 2.55 10.04 -27.37
CA SER A 364 3.00 9.34 -28.57
C SER A 364 4.29 9.93 -29.13
N GLU A 365 4.92 9.21 -30.05
CA GLU A 365 5.78 9.83 -31.06
C GLU A 365 5.01 10.85 -31.91
N VAL A 366 5.72 11.76 -32.55
CA VAL A 366 5.12 12.69 -33.51
C VAL A 366 4.68 11.91 -34.76
N PHE A 367 3.46 12.16 -35.22
CA PHE A 367 2.92 11.57 -36.44
C PHE A 367 2.24 12.62 -37.33
N ASN A 368 1.90 12.23 -38.55
CA ASN A 368 1.18 13.05 -39.52
C ASN A 368 -0.04 12.27 -40.05
N THR A 369 -1.15 12.98 -40.26
CA THR A 369 -2.49 12.41 -40.56
C THR A 369 -2.88 12.37 -42.03
#